data_AF-A0A533V4U8-F1
#
_entry.id   AF-A0A533V4U8-F1
#
_cell.length_a   1.000
_cell.length_b   1.000
_cell.length_c   1.000
_cell.angle_alpha   90.00
_cell.angle_beta   90.00
_cell.angle_gamma   90.00
#
_symmetry.space_group_name_H-M   'P 1'
#
loop_
_entity.id
_entity.type
_entity.pdbx_description
1 polymer ?
#
loop_
_entity_poly.entity_id
_entity_poly.type
_entity_poly.pdbx_seq_one_letter_code
_entity_poly.pdbx_strand_id
1 'polypeptide(L)'
;MDPGWGSSAFGVVLLQVANGRIEVMIAEEYERPRYQDMAEKVIDIIRGLNRRNIDPDYLDNCKIYVDASNPEFITTLKELVGETTRWEYIQDKMQYCKKHNLDLARYMNVIPVPFSTAAMDMLVHTKELLEYERPLIAINPSFTKLITSLRTAISDDLGKLSKEDTSYDNVLDAFRLALKGIKVVKKEREVEC
;
A
#
# COMPACT_ATOMS: atom_id res chain seq x y z
N MET A 1 -0.86 0.13 3.64
CA MET A 1 -1.09 0.63 5.01
C MET A 1 0.11 0.26 5.85
N ASP A 2 0.72 1.24 6.48
CA ASP A 2 1.88 1.03 7.36
C ASP A 2 1.47 1.37 8.80
N PRO A 3 0.95 0.37 9.55
CA PRO A 3 0.51 0.59 10.92
C PRO A 3 1.70 0.79 11.87
N GLY A 4 1.71 1.92 12.55
CA GLY A 4 2.56 2.19 13.70
C GLY A 4 1.72 2.65 14.89
N TRP A 5 2.20 2.41 16.11
CA TRP A 5 1.51 2.73 17.35
C TRP A 5 2.44 3.45 18.33
N GLY A 6 1.85 4.27 19.21
CA GLY A 6 2.60 4.95 20.27
C GLY A 6 3.56 6.00 19.72
N SER A 7 4.84 5.66 19.59
CA SER A 7 5.89 6.54 19.08
C SER A 7 6.07 6.48 17.56
N SER A 8 5.51 5.48 16.88
CA SER A 8 5.49 5.40 15.42
C SER A 8 4.19 5.98 14.87
N ALA A 9 4.24 6.61 13.69
CA ALA A 9 3.05 7.09 13.02
C ALA A 9 2.33 5.97 12.24
N PHE A 10 1.08 6.22 11.85
CA PHE A 10 0.29 5.32 11.00
C PHE A 10 0.15 5.93 9.60
N GLY A 11 0.64 5.21 8.59
CA GLY A 11 0.56 5.60 7.18
C GLY A 11 -0.61 4.94 6.45
N VAL A 12 -1.42 5.73 5.75
CA VAL A 12 -2.49 5.22 4.87
C VAL A 12 -2.41 5.86 3.49
N VAL A 13 -2.42 5.00 2.48
CA VAL A 13 -2.51 5.40 1.07
C VAL A 13 -3.59 4.58 0.39
N LEU A 14 -4.40 5.26 -0.43
CA LEU A 14 -5.36 4.64 -1.34
C LEU A 14 -5.05 5.12 -2.75
N LEU A 15 -4.95 4.17 -3.67
CA LEU A 15 -4.71 4.40 -5.08
C LEU A 15 -5.91 3.95 -5.90
N GLN A 16 -6.19 4.66 -6.98
CA GLN A 16 -7.16 4.26 -8.00
C GLN A 16 -6.46 4.19 -9.35
N VAL A 17 -6.72 3.15 -10.14
CA VAL A 17 -6.29 3.10 -11.53
C VAL A 17 -7.44 3.59 -12.40
N ALA A 18 -7.29 4.76 -12.99
CA ALA A 18 -8.30 5.39 -13.84
C ALA A 18 -7.62 6.05 -15.04
N ASN A 19 -8.25 5.97 -16.22
CA ASN A 19 -7.79 6.65 -17.45
C ASN A 19 -6.31 6.37 -17.81
N GLY A 20 -5.81 5.17 -17.52
CA GLY A 20 -4.41 4.79 -17.77
C GLY A 20 -3.39 5.44 -16.83
N ARG A 21 -3.85 6.01 -15.69
CA ARG A 21 -3.02 6.59 -14.64
C ARG A 21 -3.36 5.97 -13.29
N ILE A 22 -2.42 6.12 -12.35
CA ILE A 22 -2.52 5.76 -10.95
C ILE A 22 -2.76 7.05 -10.17
N GLU A 23 -3.99 7.27 -9.74
CA GLU A 23 -4.41 8.47 -9.01
C GLU A 23 -4.30 8.21 -7.51
N VAL A 24 -3.59 9.09 -6.79
CA VAL A 24 -3.55 9.07 -5.33
C VAL A 24 -4.86 9.65 -4.81
N MET A 25 -5.66 8.82 -4.14
CA MET A 25 -6.96 9.23 -3.59
C MET A 25 -6.85 9.59 -2.11
N ILE A 26 -5.98 8.89 -1.37
CA ILE A 26 -5.64 9.14 0.04
C ILE A 26 -4.13 9.00 0.21
N ALA A 27 -3.53 9.91 0.98
CA ALA A 27 -2.14 9.83 1.41
C ALA A 27 -2.00 10.63 2.71
N GLU A 28 -2.18 9.95 3.84
CA GLU A 28 -2.18 10.55 5.17
C GLU A 28 -1.24 9.82 6.11
N GLU A 29 -0.69 10.57 7.05
CA GLU A 29 0.11 10.06 8.16
C GLU A 29 -0.43 10.59 9.48
N TYR A 30 -0.66 9.71 10.43
CA TYR A 30 -1.19 10.05 11.75
C TYR A 30 -0.14 9.80 12.82
N GLU A 31 0.34 10.88 13.44
CA GLU A 31 1.26 10.80 14.56
C GLU A 31 0.53 10.35 15.84
N ARG A 32 1.21 9.51 16.65
CA ARG A 32 0.68 8.97 17.92
C ARG A 32 -0.75 8.42 17.79
N PRO A 33 -1.00 7.54 16.82
CA PRO A 33 -2.33 7.04 16.53
C PRO A 33 -2.83 6.12 17.66
N ARG A 34 -4.12 6.22 17.98
CA ARG A 34 -4.80 5.21 18.80
C ARG A 34 -5.36 4.13 17.89
N TYR A 35 -5.22 2.88 18.31
CA TYR A 35 -5.65 1.70 17.55
C TYR A 35 -7.09 1.82 17.05
N GLN A 36 -8.02 2.09 17.98
CA GLN A 36 -9.44 2.18 17.71
C GLN A 36 -9.77 3.27 16.68
N ASP A 37 -9.16 4.46 16.81
CA ASP A 37 -9.38 5.57 15.89
C ASP A 37 -8.95 5.22 14.46
N MET A 38 -7.84 4.48 14.32
CA MET A 38 -7.34 4.07 12.99
C MET A 38 -8.20 2.96 12.39
N ALA A 39 -8.67 2.01 13.20
CA ALA A 39 -9.61 0.99 12.76
C ALA A 39 -10.91 1.62 12.23
N GLU A 40 -11.50 2.57 12.98
CA GLU A 40 -12.68 3.32 12.55
C GLU A 40 -12.45 4.10 11.25
N LYS A 41 -11.32 4.79 11.13
CA LYS A 41 -10.96 5.48 9.87
C LYS A 41 -10.86 4.53 8.69
N VAL A 42 -10.27 3.35 8.87
CA VAL A 42 -10.17 2.37 7.78
C VAL A 42 -11.54 1.81 7.42
N ILE A 43 -12.42 1.58 8.41
CA ILE A 43 -13.82 1.19 8.17
C ILE A 43 -14.53 2.26 7.34
N ASP A 44 -14.38 3.54 7.69
CA ASP A 44 -14.99 4.64 6.95
C ASP A 44 -14.45 4.71 5.52
N ILE A 45 -13.16 4.44 5.31
CA ILE A 45 -12.57 4.35 3.98
C ILE A 45 -13.18 3.19 3.19
N ILE A 46 -13.23 1.97 3.75
CA ILE A 46 -13.72 0.76 3.09
C ILE A 46 -15.22 0.86 2.78
N ARG A 47 -16.01 1.54 3.62
CA ARG A 47 -17.45 1.73 3.42
C ARG A 47 -17.79 2.92 2.51
N GLY A 48 -16.79 3.61 1.96
CA GLY A 48 -17.02 4.82 1.15
C GLY A 48 -17.61 6.00 1.94
N LEU A 49 -17.55 5.96 3.28
CA LEU A 49 -18.08 7.00 4.16
C LEU A 49 -17.11 8.18 4.35
N ASN A 50 -15.97 8.14 3.67
CA ASN A 50 -15.00 9.22 3.73
C ASN A 50 -15.51 10.47 2.98
N ARG A 51 -15.04 11.65 3.41
CA ARG A 51 -15.42 12.95 2.81
C ARG A 51 -14.96 13.13 1.35
N ARG A 52 -14.30 12.14 0.75
CA ARG A 52 -13.72 12.23 -0.59
C ARG A 52 -14.64 11.66 -1.68
N ASN A 53 -15.89 11.29 -1.33
CA ASN A 53 -16.89 10.75 -2.27
C ASN A 53 -16.31 9.60 -3.12
N ILE A 54 -15.62 8.67 -2.48
CA ILE A 54 -15.15 7.46 -3.17
C ILE A 54 -16.36 6.56 -3.36
N ASP A 55 -16.65 6.23 -4.62
CA ASP A 55 -17.76 5.32 -4.95
C ASP A 55 -17.56 3.98 -4.23
N PRO A 56 -18.53 3.54 -3.39
CA PRO A 56 -18.49 2.24 -2.73
C PRO A 56 -18.24 1.07 -3.69
N ASP A 57 -18.72 1.16 -4.94
CA ASP A 57 -18.54 0.10 -5.94
C ASP A 57 -17.06 -0.11 -6.32
N TYR A 58 -16.20 0.90 -6.16
CA TYR A 58 -14.75 0.75 -6.35
C TYR A 58 -14.04 0.04 -5.19
N LEU A 59 -14.71 -0.10 -4.04
CA LEU A 59 -14.10 -0.64 -2.81
C LEU A 59 -14.36 -2.13 -2.62
N ASP A 60 -15.41 -2.69 -3.23
CA ASP A 60 -15.75 -4.12 -3.16
C ASP A 60 -14.63 -5.05 -3.68
N ASN A 61 -13.75 -4.55 -4.54
CA ASN A 61 -12.58 -5.28 -5.07
C ASN A 61 -11.23 -4.73 -4.58
N CYS A 62 -11.24 -3.86 -3.57
CA CYS A 62 -10.03 -3.20 -3.07
C CYS A 62 -9.08 -4.22 -2.42
N LYS A 63 -7.80 -4.17 -2.80
CA LYS A 63 -6.73 -4.97 -2.20
C LYS A 63 -5.99 -4.13 -1.17
N ILE A 64 -5.90 -4.64 0.05
CA ILE A 64 -5.31 -3.97 1.21
C ILE A 64 -3.95 -4.57 1.49
N TYR A 65 -2.90 -3.92 1.00
CA TYR A 65 -1.52 -4.27 1.32
C TYR A 65 -1.13 -3.62 2.65
N VAL A 66 -0.63 -4.42 3.59
CA VAL A 66 -0.34 -3.99 4.97
C VAL A 66 0.98 -4.57 5.45
N ASP A 67 1.74 -3.82 6.25
CA ASP A 67 2.99 -4.34 6.84
C ASP A 67 2.69 -5.58 7.70
N ALA A 68 3.42 -6.66 7.43
CA ALA A 68 3.32 -7.94 8.15
C ALA A 68 3.80 -7.86 9.61
N SER A 69 4.47 -6.78 10.02
CA SER A 69 4.94 -6.59 11.41
C SER A 69 3.81 -6.40 12.44
N ASN A 70 2.57 -6.13 11.98
CA ASN A 70 1.42 -5.83 12.84
C ASN A 70 0.26 -6.86 12.67
N PRO A 71 0.41 -8.09 13.18
CA PRO A 71 -0.59 -9.16 13.00
C PRO A 71 -1.96 -8.84 13.64
N GLU A 72 -2.00 -8.12 14.76
CA GLU A 72 -3.27 -7.72 15.36
C GLU A 72 -4.11 -6.85 14.42
N PHE A 73 -3.50 -5.83 13.82
CA PHE A 73 -4.17 -4.96 12.87
C PHE A 73 -4.58 -5.69 11.60
N ILE A 74 -3.75 -6.61 11.10
CA ILE A 74 -4.10 -7.49 9.98
C ILE A 74 -5.34 -8.32 10.30
N THR A 75 -5.44 -8.84 11.52
CA THR A 75 -6.58 -9.65 11.97
C THR A 75 -7.84 -8.81 11.95
N THR A 76 -7.80 -7.60 12.51
CA THR A 76 -8.93 -6.65 12.44
C THR A 76 -9.33 -6.35 10.99
N LEU A 77 -8.37 -6.05 10.09
CA LEU A 77 -8.68 -5.82 8.68
C LEU A 77 -9.37 -7.03 8.03
N LYS A 78 -8.89 -8.24 8.31
CA LYS A 78 -9.47 -9.48 7.78
C LYS A 78 -10.89 -9.71 8.28
N GLU A 79 -11.16 -9.47 9.55
CA GLU A 79 -12.52 -9.54 10.09
C GLU A 79 -13.45 -8.55 9.40
N LEU A 80 -12.98 -7.32 9.17
CA LEU A 80 -13.76 -6.26 8.53
C LEU A 80 -14.16 -6.59 7.09
N VAL A 81 -13.30 -7.28 6.34
CA VAL A 81 -13.57 -7.69 4.96
C VAL A 81 -14.16 -9.12 4.86
N GLY A 82 -14.45 -9.77 5.98
CA GLY A 82 -15.02 -11.13 6.01
C GLY A 82 -14.04 -12.26 5.63
N GLU A 83 -12.73 -12.04 5.81
CA GLU A 83 -11.69 -13.04 5.56
C GLU A 83 -11.36 -13.91 6.77
N THR A 84 -10.75 -15.07 6.52
CA THR A 84 -10.22 -15.94 7.58
C THR A 84 -9.10 -15.25 8.36
N THR A 85 -9.20 -15.31 9.69
CA THR A 85 -8.17 -14.82 10.63
C THR A 85 -7.19 -15.92 11.06
N ARG A 86 -7.33 -17.14 10.52
CA ARG A 86 -6.48 -18.28 10.87
C ARG A 86 -5.07 -18.10 10.30
N TRP A 87 -4.14 -17.70 11.15
CA TRP A 87 -2.76 -17.40 10.79
C TRP A 87 -2.02 -18.55 10.12
N GLU A 88 -2.21 -19.79 10.56
CA GLU A 88 -1.63 -20.98 9.94
C GLU A 88 -2.01 -21.07 8.45
N TYR A 89 -3.30 -20.92 8.15
CA TYR A 89 -3.81 -20.92 6.78
C TYR A 89 -3.23 -19.77 5.96
N ILE A 90 -3.14 -18.58 6.54
CA ILE A 90 -2.57 -17.40 5.87
C ILE A 90 -1.10 -17.66 5.50
N GLN A 91 -0.31 -18.16 6.44
CA GLN A 91 1.11 -18.47 6.23
C GLN A 91 1.29 -19.58 5.19
N ASP A 92 0.51 -20.65 5.27
CA ASP A 92 0.52 -21.74 4.28
C ASP A 92 0.20 -21.22 2.88
N LYS A 93 -0.80 -20.34 2.75
CA LYS A 93 -1.15 -19.72 1.47
C LYS A 93 -0.06 -18.79 0.95
N MET A 94 0.57 -18.00 1.81
CA MET A 94 1.70 -17.14 1.44
C MET A 94 2.88 -17.97 0.92
N GLN A 95 3.24 -19.05 1.62
CA GLN A 95 4.31 -19.95 1.22
C GLN A 95 3.99 -20.67 -0.09
N TYR A 96 2.76 -21.16 -0.23
CA TYR A 96 2.29 -21.80 -1.46
C TYR A 96 2.38 -20.85 -2.66
N CYS A 97 1.87 -19.62 -2.52
CA CYS A 97 1.93 -18.63 -3.59
C CYS A 97 3.38 -18.29 -3.97
N LYS A 98 4.26 -18.12 -2.98
CA LYS A 98 5.69 -17.89 -3.21
C LYS A 98 6.35 -19.05 -3.96
N LYS A 99 6.07 -20.30 -3.56
CA LYS A 99 6.65 -21.51 -4.18
C LYS A 99 6.21 -21.70 -5.64
N HIS A 100 4.97 -21.32 -5.95
CA HIS A 100 4.37 -21.52 -7.27
C HIS A 100 4.36 -20.25 -8.14
N ASN A 101 5.00 -19.16 -7.69
CA ASN A 101 5.02 -17.86 -8.35
C ASN A 101 3.60 -17.32 -8.67
N LEU A 102 2.67 -17.50 -7.72
CA LEU A 102 1.29 -17.06 -7.83
C LEU A 102 1.08 -15.72 -7.13
N ASP A 103 0.13 -14.94 -7.64
CA ASP A 103 -0.25 -13.67 -7.04
C ASP A 103 -1.17 -13.88 -5.85
N LEU A 104 -0.71 -13.50 -4.65
CA LEU A 104 -1.47 -13.64 -3.40
C LEU A 104 -2.77 -12.82 -3.43
N ALA A 105 -2.81 -11.71 -4.19
CA ALA A 105 -3.99 -10.86 -4.35
C ALA A 105 -5.18 -11.59 -5.00
N ARG A 106 -4.96 -12.76 -5.63
CA ARG A 106 -6.02 -13.61 -6.18
C ARG A 106 -6.72 -14.47 -5.13
N TYR A 107 -6.11 -14.65 -3.95
CA TYR A 107 -6.62 -15.53 -2.90
C TYR A 107 -7.10 -14.78 -1.66
N MET A 108 -6.68 -13.53 -1.48
CA MET A 108 -7.09 -12.66 -0.38
C MET A 108 -7.09 -11.19 -0.78
N ASN A 109 -7.90 -10.40 -0.07
CA ASN A 109 -8.04 -8.96 -0.11
C ASN A 109 -7.06 -8.30 0.84
N VAL A 110 -6.87 -8.81 2.06
CA VAL A 110 -5.86 -8.29 3.00
C VAL A 110 -4.56 -9.08 2.85
N ILE A 111 -3.50 -8.40 2.42
CA ILE A 111 -2.24 -8.99 1.98
C ILE A 111 -1.12 -8.49 2.89
N PRO A 112 -0.63 -9.33 3.82
CA PRO A 112 0.54 -9.00 4.64
C PRO A 112 1.81 -8.97 3.78
N VAL A 113 2.60 -7.91 3.92
CA VAL A 113 3.87 -7.74 3.20
C VAL A 113 5.00 -7.52 4.20
N PRO A 114 5.94 -8.47 4.33
CA PRO A 114 7.09 -8.30 5.20
C PRO A 114 8.15 -7.39 4.56
N PHE A 115 8.37 -6.21 5.14
CA PHE A 115 9.40 -5.27 4.67
C PHE A 115 10.81 -5.86 4.72
N SER A 116 11.10 -6.74 5.67
CA SER A 116 12.41 -7.40 5.79
C SER A 116 12.86 -8.13 4.52
N THR A 117 11.92 -8.56 3.67
CA THR A 117 12.23 -9.22 2.40
C THR A 117 11.74 -8.45 1.17
N ALA A 118 10.81 -7.52 1.33
CA ALA A 118 10.16 -6.83 0.21
C ALA A 118 10.57 -5.36 0.06
N ALA A 119 11.28 -4.77 1.01
CA ALA A 119 11.58 -3.34 1.02
C ALA A 119 12.29 -2.90 -0.27
N MET A 120 13.42 -3.52 -0.61
CA MET A 120 14.18 -3.16 -1.82
C MET A 120 13.34 -3.25 -3.09
N ASP A 121 12.67 -4.37 -3.31
CA ASP A 121 11.81 -4.59 -4.48
C ASP A 121 10.71 -3.52 -4.57
N MET A 122 10.06 -3.19 -3.45
CA MET A 122 9.02 -2.16 -3.40
C MET A 122 9.58 -0.76 -3.68
N LEU A 123 10.81 -0.46 -3.24
CA LEU A 123 11.44 0.83 -3.50
C LEU A 123 11.79 0.98 -4.97
N VAL A 124 12.44 -0.03 -5.56
CA VAL A 124 12.79 -0.06 -6.98
C VAL A 124 11.52 0.07 -7.81
N HIS A 125 10.48 -0.72 -7.50
CA HIS A 125 9.21 -0.66 -8.22
C HIS A 125 8.53 0.72 -8.11
N THR A 126 8.57 1.33 -6.92
CA THR A 126 8.03 2.69 -6.73
C THR A 126 8.78 3.71 -7.59
N LYS A 127 10.11 3.63 -7.63
CA LYS A 127 10.95 4.49 -8.47
C LYS A 127 10.64 4.29 -9.95
N GLU A 128 10.54 3.04 -10.42
CA GLU A 128 10.19 2.72 -11.82
C GLU A 128 8.85 3.32 -12.25
N LEU A 129 7.84 3.30 -11.37
CA LEU A 129 6.53 3.89 -11.66
C LEU A 129 6.54 5.43 -11.66
N LEU A 130 7.34 6.04 -10.79
CA LEU A 130 7.52 7.49 -10.72
C LEU A 130 8.31 8.03 -11.91
N GLU A 131 9.35 7.31 -12.33
CA GLU A 131 10.26 7.68 -13.43
C GLU A 131 9.83 7.11 -14.80
N TYR A 132 8.64 6.51 -14.87
CA TYR A 132 8.13 5.94 -16.12
C TYR A 132 8.06 6.99 -17.23
N GLU A 133 8.37 6.60 -18.48
CA GLU A 133 8.48 7.52 -19.63
C GLU A 133 7.27 8.44 -19.81
N ARG A 134 6.09 7.94 -19.42
CA ARG A 134 4.86 8.73 -19.29
C ARG A 134 4.53 8.82 -17.80
N PRO A 135 4.12 10.00 -17.29
CA PRO A 135 3.74 10.14 -15.91
C PRO A 135 2.52 9.26 -15.61
N LEU A 136 2.77 8.09 -14.99
CA LEU A 136 1.73 7.15 -14.60
C LEU A 136 1.06 7.58 -13.31
N ILE A 137 1.80 8.17 -12.37
CA ILE A 137 1.30 8.54 -11.06
C ILE A 137 0.83 10.00 -11.05
N ALA A 138 -0.43 10.22 -10.66
CA ALA A 138 -1.00 11.53 -10.43
C ALA A 138 -1.17 11.78 -8.93
N ILE A 139 -0.46 12.77 -8.41
CA ILE A 139 -0.50 13.18 -6.99
C ILE A 139 -1.11 14.58 -6.92
N ASN A 140 -2.22 14.74 -6.20
CA ASN A 140 -2.78 16.06 -5.95
C ASN A 140 -1.82 16.88 -5.06
N PRO A 141 -1.54 18.16 -5.38
CA PRO A 141 -0.65 19.00 -4.57
C PRO A 141 -1.04 19.15 -3.08
N SER A 142 -2.30 18.87 -2.74
CA SER A 142 -2.77 18.84 -1.34
C SER A 142 -2.16 17.71 -0.50
N PHE A 143 -1.59 16.66 -1.11
CA PHE A 143 -0.89 15.58 -0.39
C PHE A 143 0.54 15.97 -0.03
N THR A 144 0.67 17.04 0.74
CA THR A 144 1.96 17.65 1.09
C THR A 144 2.87 16.68 1.83
N LYS A 145 2.34 15.83 2.73
CA LYS A 145 3.13 14.82 3.45
C LYS A 145 3.81 13.82 2.51
N LEU A 146 3.05 13.26 1.57
CA LEU A 146 3.58 12.34 0.56
C LEU A 146 4.57 13.03 -0.39
N ILE A 147 4.28 14.26 -0.83
CA ILE A 147 5.18 15.01 -1.69
C ILE A 147 6.50 15.32 -0.96
N THR A 148 6.42 15.71 0.30
CA THR A 148 7.60 15.96 1.13
C THR A 148 8.39 14.68 1.34
N SER A 149 7.74 13.56 1.68
CA SER A 149 8.44 12.29 1.90
C SER A 149 9.17 11.80 0.65
N LEU A 150 8.55 11.92 -0.52
CA LEU A 150 9.19 11.61 -1.81
C LEU A 150 10.42 12.49 -2.09
N ARG A 151 10.38 13.77 -1.68
CA ARG A 151 11.51 14.71 -1.89
C ARG A 151 12.67 14.50 -0.93
N THR A 152 12.40 13.99 0.26
CA THR A 152 13.40 13.75 1.31
C THR A 152 13.80 12.28 1.43
N ALA A 153 13.27 11.40 0.57
CA ALA A 153 13.48 9.96 0.69
C ALA A 153 14.97 9.60 0.57
N ILE A 154 15.50 9.05 1.65
CA ILE A 154 16.84 8.48 1.71
C ILE A 154 16.71 7.04 2.18
N SER A 155 17.33 6.11 1.48
CA SER A 155 17.34 4.69 1.82
C SER A 155 18.76 4.15 1.90
N ASP A 156 18.93 3.08 2.68
CA ASP A 156 20.13 2.25 2.64
C ASP A 156 20.13 1.32 1.40
N ASP A 157 21.22 0.55 1.25
CA ASP A 157 21.40 -0.42 0.17
C ASP A 157 20.41 -1.60 0.22
N LEU A 158 19.69 -1.76 1.34
CA LEU A 158 18.65 -2.78 1.53
C LEU A 158 17.23 -2.22 1.24
N GLY A 159 17.14 -0.96 0.81
CA GLY A 159 15.88 -0.29 0.49
C GLY A 159 15.06 0.10 1.73
N LYS A 160 15.66 0.09 2.92
CA LYS A 160 15.04 0.59 4.14
C LYS A 160 15.19 2.11 4.19
N LEU A 161 14.12 2.82 4.49
CA LEU A 161 14.16 4.28 4.62
C LEU A 161 14.89 4.69 5.90
N SER A 162 15.71 5.73 5.79
CA SER A 162 16.29 6.42 6.94
C SER A 162 15.19 7.19 7.65
N LYS A 163 14.87 6.80 8.88
CA LYS A 163 13.88 7.49 9.73
C LYS A 163 14.35 8.87 10.18
N GLU A 164 15.65 9.11 10.19
CA GLU A 164 16.23 10.39 10.61
C GLU A 164 16.18 11.41 9.48
N ASP A 165 16.35 10.96 8.24
CA ASP A 165 16.47 11.86 7.08
C ASP A 165 15.19 11.95 6.24
N THR A 166 14.37 10.89 6.24
CA THR A 166 13.11 10.87 5.49
C THR A 166 11.98 11.43 6.34
N SER A 167 11.42 12.56 5.92
CA SER A 167 10.21 13.11 6.55
C SER A 167 8.99 12.30 6.15
N TYR A 168 8.10 11.98 7.10
CA TYR A 168 6.87 11.21 6.87
C TYR A 168 7.15 9.86 6.18
N ASP A 169 8.01 9.04 6.80
CA ASP A 169 8.42 7.74 6.28
C ASP A 169 7.24 6.75 6.21
N ASN A 170 6.32 6.80 7.18
CA ASN A 170 5.19 5.87 7.23
C ASN A 170 4.21 6.07 6.05
N VAL A 171 3.94 7.30 5.61
CA VAL A 171 3.11 7.51 4.39
C VAL A 171 3.85 7.06 3.13
N LEU A 172 5.18 7.18 3.08
CA LEU A 172 5.97 6.67 1.95
C LEU A 172 5.98 5.14 1.93
N ASP A 173 6.13 4.47 3.07
CA ASP A 173 6.04 3.03 3.18
C ASP A 173 4.62 2.52 2.85
N ALA A 174 3.59 3.23 3.29
CA ALA A 174 2.21 2.96 2.88
C ALA A 174 2.00 3.15 1.36
N PHE A 175 2.66 4.13 0.74
CA PHE A 175 2.63 4.36 -0.71
C PHE A 175 3.31 3.24 -1.48
N ARG A 176 4.50 2.82 -1.04
CA ARG A 176 5.26 1.68 -1.60
C ARG A 176 4.46 0.38 -1.53
N LEU A 177 3.78 0.14 -0.40
CA LEU A 177 2.88 -1.01 -0.23
C LEU A 177 1.72 -0.96 -1.23
N ALA A 178 1.09 0.20 -1.41
CA ALA A 178 -0.05 0.33 -2.32
C ALA A 178 0.38 0.10 -3.79
N LEU A 179 1.54 0.63 -4.18
CA LEU A 179 2.07 0.42 -5.54
C LEU A 179 2.47 -1.03 -5.81
N LYS A 180 2.88 -1.81 -4.79
CA LYS A 180 3.21 -3.25 -4.95
C LYS A 180 2.07 -4.04 -5.62
N GLY A 181 0.82 -3.63 -5.42
CA GLY A 181 -0.34 -4.28 -6.03
C GLY A 181 -0.54 -3.97 -7.51
N ILE A 182 0.20 -3.02 -8.07
CA ILE A 182 0.05 -2.56 -9.44
C ILE A 182 1.13 -3.18 -10.31
N LYS A 183 0.72 -3.85 -11.40
CA LYS A 183 1.65 -4.42 -12.37
C LYS A 183 1.51 -3.70 -13.70
N VAL A 184 2.63 -3.18 -14.21
CA VAL A 184 2.66 -2.59 -15.56
C VAL A 184 2.90 -3.69 -16.56
N VAL A 185 1.94 -3.92 -17.45
CA VAL A 185 2.08 -4.83 -18.57
C VAL A 185 2.49 -4.01 -19.79
N LYS A 186 3.74 -4.18 -20.26
CA LYS A 186 4.15 -3.60 -21.55
C LYS A 186 3.42 -4.37 -22.65
N LYS A 187 2.52 -3.69 -23.37
CA LYS A 187 1.94 -4.25 -24.59
C LYS A 187 3.00 -4.14 -25.68
N GLU A 188 3.57 -5.26 -26.10
CA GLU A 188 4.43 -5.30 -27.28
C GLU A 188 3.61 -4.78 -28.46
N ARG A 189 4.14 -3.78 -29.18
CA ARG A 189 3.52 -3.34 -30.43
C ARG A 189 3.81 -4.44 -31.44
N GLU A 190 2.77 -5.15 -31.87
CA GLU A 190 2.82 -5.90 -33.12
C GLU A 190 3.19 -4.89 -34.21
N VAL A 191 4.39 -5.06 -34.76
CA VAL A 191 4.78 -4.36 -35.98
C VAL A 191 4.01 -5.06 -37.09
N GLU A 192 2.91 -4.45 -37.54
CA GLU A 192 2.30 -4.81 -38.82
C GLU A 192 3.33 -4.52 -39.92
N CYS A 193 3.91 -5.58 -40.48
CA CYS A 193 4.77 -5.55 -41.66
C CYS A 193 3.95 -5.43 -42.94
#